data_AF-A0A3S3SEU9-F1
#
_entry.id   AF-A0A3S3SEU9-F1
#
_cell.length_a   1.000
_cell.length_b   1.000
_cell.length_c   1.000
_cell.angle_alpha   90.00
_cell.angle_beta   90.00
_cell.angle_gamma   90.00
#
_symmetry.space_group_name_H-M   'P 1'
#
loop_
_entity.id
_entity.type
_entity.pdbx_description
1 polymer ?
#
loop_
_entity_poly.entity_id
_entity_poly.type
_entity_poly.pdbx_seq_one_letter_code
_entity_poly.pdbx_strand_id
1 'polypeptide(L)'
;MKKLLLIMLAISAFSYSQTKEERQKILDKKKAMATYSPRDSLNYPVKYCLLMATSKFLSPDVDLEIDYGQDATYFEDKKIRDRNGKKILFNSVIDALNYMSSIGWEFVNAYVITVGNQNVYHYLMKNENVNPDYIPKTKRDFKLN
;
A
#
# COMPACT_ATOMS: atom_id res chain seq x y z
N MET A 1 25.78 14.33 34.40
CA MET A 1 25.04 13.14 33.93
C MET A 1 23.60 13.08 34.44
N LYS A 2 23.32 13.17 35.75
CA LYS A 2 21.92 13.13 36.28
C LYS A 2 21.00 14.26 35.77
N LYS A 3 21.51 15.49 35.60
CA LYS A 3 20.73 16.62 35.02
C LYS A 3 20.39 16.42 33.52
N LEU A 4 21.25 15.75 32.77
CA LEU A 4 21.04 15.48 31.34
C LEU A 4 19.98 14.37 31.13
N LEU A 5 19.97 13.37 32.03
CA LEU A 5 18.97 12.30 32.04
C LEU A 5 17.56 12.84 32.38
N LEU A 6 17.46 13.81 33.30
CA LEU A 6 16.20 14.47 33.65
C LEU A 6 15.61 15.29 32.49
N ILE A 7 16.46 15.97 31.71
CA ILE A 7 16.03 16.75 30.53
C ILE A 7 15.49 15.81 29.44
N MET A 8 16.15 14.67 29.20
CA MET A 8 15.67 13.65 28.25
C MET A 8 14.32 13.05 28.67
N LEU A 9 14.15 12.74 29.97
CA LEU A 9 12.87 12.26 30.52
C LEU A 9 11.76 13.31 30.37
N ALA A 10 12.05 14.59 30.62
CA ALA A 10 11.08 15.68 30.45
C ALA A 10 10.64 15.88 28.98
N ILE A 11 11.55 15.75 28.01
CA ILE A 11 11.22 15.85 26.57
C ILE A 11 10.35 14.66 26.11
N SER A 12 10.61 13.46 26.63
CA SER A 12 9.76 12.29 26.36
C SER A 12 8.37 12.42 26.97
N ALA A 13 8.25 12.99 28.18
CA ALA A 13 6.96 13.23 28.84
C ALA A 13 6.14 14.33 28.13
N PHE A 14 6.79 15.39 27.64
CA PHE A 14 6.14 16.46 26.87
C PHE A 14 5.63 15.97 25.50
N SER A 15 6.35 15.03 24.88
CA SER A 15 5.90 14.37 23.64
C SER A 15 4.69 13.46 23.87
N TYR A 16 4.53 12.95 25.10
CA TYR A 16 3.44 12.06 25.50
C TYR A 16 2.19 12.81 25.99
N SER A 17 2.30 14.08 26.44
CA SER A 17 1.19 14.83 27.05
C SER A 17 0.20 15.46 26.06
N GLN A 18 0.46 15.39 24.76
CA GLN A 18 -0.49 15.90 23.76
C GLN A 18 -1.56 14.84 23.47
N THR A 19 -2.81 15.22 23.69
CA THR A 19 -3.97 14.42 23.32
C THR A 19 -4.00 14.16 21.81
N LYS A 20 -4.65 13.08 21.38
CA LYS A 20 -4.84 12.77 19.94
C LYS A 20 -5.45 13.95 19.19
N GLU A 21 -6.32 14.71 19.85
CA GLU A 21 -7.02 15.86 19.31
C GLU A 21 -6.09 17.07 19.09
N GLU A 22 -5.16 17.33 20.02
CA GLU A 22 -4.12 18.37 19.86
C GLU A 22 -3.13 18.03 18.75
N ARG A 23 -2.74 16.74 18.65
CA ARG A 23 -1.90 16.24 17.54
C ARG A 23 -2.60 16.44 16.19
N GLN A 24 -3.90 16.17 16.13
CA GLN A 24 -4.70 16.38 14.92
C GLN A 24 -4.78 17.86 14.54
N LYS A 25 -5.01 18.76 15.51
CA LYS A 25 -5.00 20.22 15.28
C LYS A 25 -3.66 20.73 14.73
N ILE A 26 -2.54 20.18 15.21
CA ILE A 26 -1.20 20.53 14.69
C ILE A 26 -1.03 20.02 13.25
N LEU A 27 -1.48 18.81 12.95
CA LEU A 27 -1.45 18.23 11.60
C LEU A 27 -2.32 19.04 10.64
N ASP A 28 -3.52 19.44 11.07
CA ASP A 28 -4.46 20.22 10.26
C ASP A 28 -3.93 21.64 10.03
N LYS A 29 -3.30 22.26 11.03
CA LYS A 29 -2.62 23.56 10.87
C LYS A 29 -1.42 23.48 9.92
N LYS A 30 -0.64 22.39 9.95
CA LYS A 30 0.43 22.14 8.97
C LYS A 30 -0.13 21.90 7.56
N LYS A 31 -1.23 21.16 7.43
CA LYS A 31 -1.96 20.96 6.17
C LYS A 31 -2.53 22.27 5.61
N ALA A 32 -2.91 23.23 6.46
CA ALA A 32 -3.39 24.54 6.01
C ALA A 32 -2.26 25.45 5.48
N MET A 33 -1.02 25.21 5.88
CA MET A 33 0.16 25.99 5.42
C MET A 33 0.85 25.35 4.21
N ALA A 34 0.70 24.04 4.01
CA ALA A 34 1.07 23.38 2.77
C ALA A 34 -0.10 23.53 1.79
N THR A 35 0.12 24.07 0.60
CA THR A 35 -0.83 23.91 -0.50
C THR A 35 -0.95 22.42 -0.82
N TYR A 36 -1.93 21.75 -0.20
CA TYR A 36 -2.25 20.36 -0.49
C TYR A 36 -2.82 20.30 -1.91
N SER A 37 -1.99 19.87 -2.86
CA SER A 37 -2.50 19.38 -4.14
C SER A 37 -3.10 18.00 -3.86
N PRO A 38 -4.41 17.79 -4.08
CA PRO A 38 -5.01 16.47 -3.94
C PRO A 38 -4.24 15.44 -4.75
N ARG A 39 -4.04 14.22 -4.24
CA ARG A 39 -3.28 13.18 -4.97
C ARG A 39 -3.85 12.94 -6.37
N ASP A 40 -5.17 13.03 -6.53
CA ASP A 40 -5.87 12.95 -7.82
C ASP A 40 -5.49 14.07 -8.82
N SER A 41 -4.85 15.16 -8.36
CA SER A 41 -4.31 16.22 -9.22
C SER A 41 -2.87 15.97 -9.68
N LEU A 42 -2.18 14.99 -9.08
CA LEU A 42 -0.81 14.61 -9.43
C LEU A 42 -0.85 13.51 -10.50
N ASN A 43 -0.74 13.90 -11.77
CA ASN A 43 -0.67 12.95 -12.89
C ASN A 43 0.77 12.45 -13.08
N TYR A 44 1.22 11.54 -12.22
CA TYR A 44 2.48 10.81 -12.42
C TYR A 44 2.20 9.41 -12.99
N PRO A 45 3.09 8.88 -13.86
CA PRO A 45 2.94 7.53 -14.38
C PRO A 45 3.09 6.50 -13.26
N VAL A 46 2.26 5.45 -13.30
CA VAL A 46 2.37 4.30 -12.39
C VAL A 46 3.64 3.52 -12.75
N LYS A 47 4.68 3.65 -11.92
CA LYS A 47 5.97 2.97 -12.12
C LYS A 47 6.27 1.88 -11.10
N TYR A 48 5.56 1.88 -9.98
CA TYR A 48 5.79 0.96 -8.87
C TYR A 48 4.46 0.40 -8.38
N CYS A 49 4.51 -0.84 -7.89
CA CYS A 49 3.40 -1.44 -7.16
C CYS A 49 3.92 -2.33 -6.04
N LEU A 50 3.09 -2.51 -5.02
CA LEU A 50 3.23 -3.58 -4.05
C LEU A 50 2.23 -4.68 -4.40
N LEU A 51 2.73 -5.87 -4.69
CA LEU A 51 1.94 -7.09 -4.70
C LEU A 51 1.98 -7.66 -3.28
N MET A 52 0.82 -7.75 -2.63
CA MET A 52 0.66 -8.20 -1.25
C MET A 52 0.02 -9.58 -1.26
N ALA A 53 0.69 -10.55 -0.65
CA ALA A 53 0.19 -11.91 -0.50
C ALA A 53 -0.11 -12.21 0.96
N THR A 54 -1.32 -12.72 1.22
CA THR A 54 -1.72 -13.28 2.51
C THR A 54 -2.02 -14.76 2.32
N SER A 55 -1.41 -15.61 3.14
CA SER A 55 -1.78 -17.02 3.20
C SER A 55 -3.21 -17.12 3.72
N LYS A 56 -4.04 -17.89 3.03
CA LYS A 56 -5.31 -18.32 3.62
C LYS A 56 -5.03 -19.41 4.65
N PHE A 57 -5.73 -19.37 5.77
CA PHE A 57 -5.60 -20.40 6.81
C PHE A 57 -6.05 -21.75 6.24
N LEU A 58 -5.16 -22.76 6.25
CA LEU A 58 -5.40 -24.14 5.80
C LEU A 58 -5.65 -24.35 4.29
N SER A 59 -5.31 -23.38 3.42
CA SER A 59 -5.40 -23.56 1.96
C SER A 59 -4.04 -23.30 1.30
N PRO A 60 -3.66 -24.05 0.23
CA PRO A 60 -2.53 -23.67 -0.63
C PRO A 60 -2.77 -22.35 -1.36
N ASP A 61 -4.03 -21.89 -1.42
CA ASP A 61 -4.39 -20.63 -2.06
C ASP A 61 -3.80 -19.43 -1.32
N VAL A 62 -3.30 -18.49 -2.11
CA VAL A 62 -2.89 -17.17 -1.64
C VAL A 62 -3.97 -16.15 -1.99
N ASP A 63 -4.26 -15.25 -1.06
CA ASP A 63 -5.01 -14.04 -1.39
C ASP A 63 -4.02 -12.97 -1.82
N LEU A 64 -4.24 -12.39 -3.00
CA LEU A 64 -3.32 -11.46 -3.64
C LEU A 64 -4.01 -10.14 -3.95
N GLU A 65 -3.38 -9.06 -3.50
CA GLU A 65 -3.82 -7.69 -3.69
C GLU A 65 -2.70 -6.86 -4.30
N ILE A 66 -3.07 -5.84 -5.08
CA ILE A 66 -2.11 -4.93 -5.69
C ILE A 66 -2.36 -3.49 -5.25
N ASP A 67 -1.27 -2.80 -4.90
CA ASP A 67 -1.28 -1.40 -4.48
C ASP A 67 -0.33 -0.58 -5.34
N TYR A 68 -0.85 0.46 -6.00
CA TYR A 68 -0.09 1.42 -6.82
C TYR A 68 0.08 2.78 -6.13
N GLY A 69 -0.30 2.90 -4.85
CA GLY A 69 -0.36 4.16 -4.13
C GLY A 69 -1.60 5.00 -4.46
N GLN A 70 -2.63 4.42 -5.08
CA GLN A 70 -3.91 5.09 -5.31
C GLN A 70 -4.67 5.31 -4.00
N ASP A 71 -5.48 6.36 -3.92
CA ASP A 71 -6.36 6.59 -2.76
C ASP A 71 -7.36 5.43 -2.66
N ALA A 72 -7.13 4.57 -1.67
CA ALA A 72 -7.94 3.39 -1.41
C ALA A 72 -8.59 3.47 -0.03
N THR A 73 -9.85 3.09 0.05
CA THR A 73 -10.52 2.92 1.35
C THR A 73 -10.13 1.58 1.97
N TYR A 74 -10.25 1.46 3.30
CA TYR A 74 -9.93 0.22 4.02
C TYR A 74 -10.73 -1.00 3.51
N PHE A 75 -11.92 -0.79 2.95
CA PHE A 75 -12.81 -1.85 2.47
C PHE A 75 -12.73 -2.10 0.96
N GLU A 76 -11.75 -1.52 0.27
CA GLU A 76 -11.64 -1.64 -1.17
C GLU A 76 -11.10 -3.01 -1.60
N ASP A 77 -11.74 -3.62 -2.59
CA ASP A 77 -11.32 -4.91 -3.15
C ASP A 77 -10.16 -4.68 -4.15
N LYS A 78 -8.94 -4.83 -3.64
CA LYS A 78 -7.68 -4.65 -4.36
C LYS A 78 -7.21 -5.90 -5.13
N LYS A 79 -8.07 -6.93 -5.24
CA LYS A 79 -7.72 -8.15 -5.98
C LYS A 79 -7.62 -7.86 -7.47
N ILE A 80 -6.63 -8.48 -8.11
CA ILE A 80 -6.37 -8.34 -9.54
C ILE A 80 -7.55 -8.91 -10.34
N ARG A 81 -7.98 -8.17 -11.36
CA ARG A 81 -9.09 -8.53 -12.24
C ARG A 81 -8.66 -8.53 -13.70
N ASP A 82 -9.26 -9.43 -14.45
CA ASP A 82 -9.12 -9.50 -15.90
C ASP A 82 -9.85 -8.33 -16.60
N ARG A 83 -9.73 -8.26 -17.92
CA ARG A 83 -10.38 -7.23 -18.76
C ARG A 83 -11.92 -7.17 -18.65
N ASN A 84 -12.55 -8.23 -18.14
CA ASN A 84 -14.00 -8.31 -17.96
C ASN A 84 -14.41 -7.99 -16.51
N GLY A 85 -13.46 -7.62 -15.66
CA GLY A 85 -13.70 -7.36 -14.24
C GLY A 85 -13.80 -8.63 -13.39
N LYS A 86 -13.48 -9.81 -13.90
CA LYS A 86 -13.48 -11.05 -13.11
C LYS A 86 -12.17 -11.17 -12.32
N LYS A 87 -12.25 -11.60 -11.06
CA LYS A 87 -11.06 -11.85 -10.22
C LYS A 87 -10.18 -12.92 -10.87
N ILE A 88 -8.89 -12.64 -10.97
CA ILE A 88 -7.87 -13.62 -11.35
C ILE A 88 -7.51 -14.41 -10.08
N LEU A 89 -7.50 -15.73 -10.20
CA LEU A 89 -7.05 -16.62 -9.13
C LEU A 89 -5.65 -17.11 -9.49
N PHE A 90 -4.75 -17.04 -8.52
CA PHE A 90 -3.38 -17.53 -8.67
C PHE A 90 -3.17 -18.75 -7.78
N ASN A 91 -2.44 -19.73 -8.30
CA ASN A 91 -2.16 -20.97 -7.58
C ASN A 91 -1.10 -20.78 -6.49
N SER A 92 -0.22 -19.77 -6.67
CA SER A 92 0.85 -19.44 -5.73
C SER A 92 1.30 -18.00 -5.92
N VAL A 93 2.17 -17.51 -5.04
CA VAL A 93 2.82 -16.22 -5.26
C VAL A 93 3.71 -16.22 -6.50
N ILE A 94 4.38 -17.34 -6.80
CA ILE A 94 5.23 -17.46 -8.01
C ILE A 94 4.39 -17.37 -9.29
N ASP A 95 3.19 -17.95 -9.30
CA ASP A 95 2.24 -17.82 -10.41
C ASP A 95 1.89 -16.35 -10.66
N ALA A 96 1.61 -15.59 -9.60
CA ALA A 96 1.36 -14.17 -9.70
C ALA A 96 2.58 -13.36 -10.15
N LEU A 97 3.78 -13.70 -9.69
CA LEU A 97 5.02 -13.04 -10.15
C LEU A 97 5.29 -13.31 -11.64
N ASN A 98 5.04 -14.54 -12.12
CA ASN A 98 5.15 -14.86 -13.54
C ASN A 98 4.12 -14.08 -14.37
N TYR A 99 2.88 -13.98 -13.89
CA TYR A 99 1.87 -13.13 -14.51
C TYR A 99 2.34 -11.68 -14.60
N MET A 100 2.78 -11.08 -13.49
CA MET A 100 3.27 -9.70 -13.45
C MET A 100 4.48 -9.48 -14.38
N SER A 101 5.41 -10.44 -14.42
CA SER A 101 6.55 -10.40 -15.34
C SER A 101 6.13 -10.45 -16.81
N SER A 102 5.11 -11.26 -17.15
CA SER A 102 4.61 -11.38 -18.53
C SER A 102 4.03 -10.07 -19.10
N ILE A 103 3.63 -9.13 -18.23
CA ILE A 103 3.12 -7.81 -18.58
C ILE A 103 4.12 -6.68 -18.23
N GLY A 104 5.40 -7.03 -18.10
CA GLY A 104 6.54 -6.10 -18.03
C GLY A 104 6.88 -5.58 -16.64
N TRP A 105 6.29 -6.13 -15.57
CA TRP A 105 6.69 -5.76 -14.21
C TRP A 105 7.92 -6.55 -13.76
N GLU A 106 8.92 -5.84 -13.27
CA GLU A 106 10.18 -6.37 -12.78
C GLU A 106 10.15 -6.46 -11.25
N PHE A 107 10.64 -7.57 -10.72
CA PHE A 107 10.80 -7.73 -9.28
C PHE A 107 11.94 -6.85 -8.75
N VAL A 108 11.70 -6.13 -7.64
CA VAL A 108 12.69 -5.25 -7.01
C VAL A 108 13.12 -5.78 -5.65
N ASN A 109 12.16 -6.09 -4.77
CA ASN A 109 12.45 -6.53 -3.41
C ASN A 109 11.24 -7.27 -2.80
N ALA A 110 11.48 -8.06 -1.76
CA ALA A 110 10.44 -8.68 -0.95
C ALA A 110 10.72 -8.52 0.56
N TYR A 111 9.66 -8.34 1.34
CA TYR A 111 9.72 -8.31 2.80
C TYR A 111 8.40 -8.73 3.43
N VAL A 112 8.40 -9.05 4.72
CA VAL A 112 7.21 -9.45 5.46
C VAL A 112 6.83 -8.38 6.47
N ILE A 113 5.54 -8.05 6.54
CA ILE A 113 4.98 -7.27 7.64
C ILE A 113 3.95 -8.15 8.34
N THR A 114 4.06 -8.21 9.66
CA THR A 114 3.03 -8.83 10.50
C THR A 114 1.98 -7.78 10.84
N VAL A 115 0.75 -7.99 10.40
CA VAL A 115 -0.41 -7.16 10.73
C VAL A 115 -1.32 -7.96 11.64
N GLY A 116 -1.42 -7.54 12.91
CA GLY A 116 -2.09 -8.33 13.94
C GLY A 116 -1.37 -9.67 14.14
N ASN A 117 -2.05 -10.78 13.81
CA ASN A 117 -1.51 -12.13 13.93
C ASN A 117 -1.33 -12.83 12.58
N GLN A 118 -1.26 -12.06 11.49
CA GLN A 118 -1.11 -12.56 10.13
C GLN A 118 0.12 -11.95 9.46
N ASN A 119 0.88 -12.78 8.75
CA ASN A 119 1.97 -12.31 7.89
C ASN A 119 1.43 -11.90 6.53
N VAL A 120 1.82 -10.69 6.10
CA VAL A 120 1.58 -10.16 4.76
C VAL A 120 2.93 -10.07 4.05
N TYR A 121 3.09 -10.83 2.99
CA TYR A 121 4.30 -10.84 2.16
C TYR A 121 4.17 -9.75 1.11
N HIS A 122 5.10 -8.81 1.10
CA HIS A 122 5.11 -7.67 0.19
C HIS A 122 6.18 -7.89 -0.87
N TYR A 123 5.80 -7.75 -2.13
CA TYR A 123 6.69 -7.81 -3.28
C TYR A 123 6.64 -6.46 -3.99
N LEU A 124 7.72 -5.69 -3.86
CA LEU A 124 7.89 -4.45 -4.60
C LEU A 124 8.23 -4.80 -6.04
N MET A 125 7.43 -4.29 -6.97
CA MET A 125 7.66 -4.44 -8.40
C MET A 125 7.69 -3.07 -9.07
N LYS A 126 8.36 -3.02 -10.22
CA LYS A 126 8.58 -1.81 -11.00
C LYS A 126 8.31 -2.05 -12.48
N ASN A 127 7.78 -1.06 -13.17
CA ASN A 127 7.72 -1.06 -14.63
C ASN A 127 8.09 0.34 -15.15
N GLU A 128 9.23 0.46 -15.83
CA GLU A 128 9.68 1.75 -16.38
C GLU A 128 8.91 2.19 -17.63
N ASN A 129 8.36 1.22 -18.37
CA ASN A 129 7.68 1.41 -19.64
C ASN A 129 6.26 0.84 -19.57
N VAL A 130 5.55 1.12 -18.47
CA VAL A 130 4.21 0.56 -18.26
C VAL A 130 3.32 0.97 -19.42
N ASN A 131 2.76 -0.01 -20.10
CA ASN A 131 1.69 0.26 -21.05
C ASN A 131 0.38 0.42 -20.23
N PRO A 132 -0.31 1.57 -20.30
CA PRO A 132 -1.53 1.83 -19.53
C PRO A 132 -2.62 0.76 -19.70
N ASP A 133 -2.66 0.10 -20.86
CA ASP A 133 -3.61 -0.96 -21.18
C ASP A 133 -3.31 -2.27 -20.44
N TYR A 134 -2.07 -2.44 -19.95
CA TYR A 134 -1.58 -3.64 -19.28
C TYR A 134 -1.30 -3.41 -17.79
N ILE A 135 -1.79 -2.30 -17.21
CA ILE A 135 -1.78 -2.12 -15.75
C ILE A 135 -2.87 -3.04 -15.17
N PRO A 136 -2.52 -4.01 -14.29
CA PRO A 136 -3.50 -4.88 -13.65
C PRO A 136 -4.58 -4.05 -12.94
N LYS A 137 -5.84 -4.37 -13.24
CA LYS A 137 -6.99 -3.64 -12.74
C LYS A 137 -7.52 -4.25 -11.45
N THR A 138 -8.16 -3.44 -10.62
CA THR A 138 -8.90 -3.88 -9.42
C THR A 138 -10.39 -3.57 -9.57
N LYS A 139 -11.20 -3.85 -8.54
CA LYS A 139 -12.66 -3.64 -8.62
C LYS A 139 -13.01 -2.19 -8.99
N ARG A 140 -12.22 -1.21 -8.56
CA ARG A 140 -12.50 0.22 -8.78
C ARG A 140 -12.47 0.63 -10.26
N ASP A 141 -11.72 -0.10 -11.08
CA ASP A 141 -11.52 0.27 -12.49
C ASP A 141 -12.72 -0.12 -13.35
N PHE A 142 -13.60 -0.97 -12.81
CA PHE A 142 -14.80 -1.47 -13.47
C PHE A 142 -16.07 -0.84 -12.90
N LYS A 143 -16.04 0.44 -12.50
CA LYS A 143 -17.26 1.13 -12.04
C LYS A 143 -18.37 0.90 -13.07
N LEU A 144 -19.37 0.11 -12.64
CA LEU A 144 -20.61 -0.08 -13.34
C LEU A 144 -21.32 1.29 -13.38
N ASN A 145 -21.79 1.66 -14.56
CA ASN A 145 -22.81 2.69 -14.71
C ASN A 145 -24.05 2.35 -13.86
#